data_AF-A0A4Q9HKR4-F1
#
_entry.id   AF-A0A4Q9HKR4-F1
#
_cell.length_a   1.000
_cell.length_b   1.000
_cell.length_c   1.000
_cell.angle_alpha   90.00
_cell.angle_beta   90.00
_cell.angle_gamma   90.00
#
_symmetry.space_group_name_H-M   'P 1'
#
loop_
_entity.id
_entity.type
_entity.pdbx_description
1 polymer ?
#
loop_
_entity_poly.entity_id
_entity_poly.type
_entity_poly.pdbx_seq_one_letter_code
_entity_poly.pdbx_strand_id
1 'polypeptide(L)' 'PVKTLYQWRHRRIGPNALKVGRHLRYRWTEVDAWLTAQSAYDLTA' A
#
# COMPACT_ATOMS: atom_id res chain seq x y z
N PRO A 1 10.03 -8.52 -3.78
CA PRO A 1 9.09 -9.01 -4.83
C PRO A 1 8.16 -7.91 -5.37
N VAL A 2 8.46 -7.36 -6.55
CA VAL A 2 7.71 -6.27 -7.21
C VAL A 2 6.27 -6.67 -7.59
N LYS A 3 6.01 -7.97 -7.77
CA LYS A 3 4.68 -8.52 -8.10
C LYS A 3 3.60 -8.12 -7.08
N THR A 4 3.92 -8.08 -5.80
CA THR A 4 2.96 -7.82 -4.71
C THR A 4 2.40 -6.39 -4.78
N LEU A 5 3.25 -5.41 -5.11
CA LEU A 5 2.85 -4.00 -5.25
C LEU A 5 1.95 -3.73 -6.44
N TYR A 6 2.16 -4.43 -7.56
CA TYR A 6 1.25 -4.35 -8.70
C TYR A 6 -0.08 -5.03 -8.40
N GLN A 7 -0.05 -6.13 -7.64
CA GLN A 7 -1.25 -6.85 -7.23
C GLN A 7 -2.14 -6.02 -6.31
N TRP A 8 -1.54 -5.25 -5.39
CA TRP A 8 -2.23 -4.26 -4.54
C TRP A 8 -2.96 -3.21 -5.37
N ARG A 9 -2.27 -2.59 -6.35
CA ARG A 9 -2.91 -1.62 -7.24
C ARG A 9 -4.03 -2.24 -8.09
N HIS A 10 -3.83 -3.45 -8.61
CA HIS A 10 -4.87 -4.14 -9.39
C HIS A 10 -6.12 -4.43 -8.55
N ARG A 11 -5.92 -4.87 -7.30
CA ARG A 11 -7.03 -5.18 -6.37
C ARG A 11 -7.61 -3.93 -5.69
N ARG A 12 -7.04 -2.74 -5.94
CA ARG A 12 -7.34 -1.49 -5.22
C ARG A 12 -7.24 -1.64 -3.70
N ILE A 13 -6.35 -2.51 -3.24
CA ILE A 13 -6.08 -2.75 -1.83
C ILE A 13 -4.64 -2.30 -1.60
N GLY A 14 -4.43 -1.35 -0.69
CA GLY A 14 -3.09 -0.91 -0.34
C GLY A 14 -2.99 0.59 -0.06
N PRO A 15 -1.76 1.06 0.22
CA PRO A 15 -1.50 2.47 0.49
C PRO A 15 -1.67 3.32 -0.76
N ASN A 16 -1.88 4.62 -0.56
CA ASN A 16 -2.04 5.55 -1.68
C ASN A 16 -0.82 5.53 -2.59
N ALA A 17 -1.09 5.28 -3.87
CA ALA A 17 -0.07 5.14 -4.87
C ALA A 17 -0.05 6.38 -5.76
N LEU A 18 1.13 7.02 -5.87
CA LEU A 18 1.31 8.18 -6.74
C LEU A 18 1.84 7.74 -8.10
N LYS A 19 1.21 8.26 -9.15
CA LYS A 19 1.66 8.05 -10.53
C LYS A 19 2.76 9.07 -10.85
N VAL A 20 4.00 8.60 -10.99
CA VAL A 20 5.16 9.42 -11.36
C VAL A 20 5.67 8.95 -12.72
N GLY A 21 5.21 9.61 -13.78
CA GLY A 21 5.48 9.20 -15.16
C GLY A 21 4.96 7.79 -15.44
N ARG A 22 5.85 6.89 -15.87
CA ARG A 22 5.53 5.47 -16.13
C ARG A 22 5.49 4.62 -14.85
N HIS A 23 6.06 5.11 -13.75
CA HIS A 23 6.22 4.33 -12.54
C HIS A 23 5.22 4.72 -11.47
N LEU A 24 4.74 3.71 -10.76
CA LEU A 24 3.99 3.91 -9.55
C LEU A 24 4.97 4.02 -8.38
N ARG A 25 4.83 5.06 -7.57
CA ARG A 25 5.62 5.22 -6.35
C ARG A 25 4.71 5.32 -5.15
N TYR A 26 5.21 4.77 -4.05
CA TYR A 26 4.57 4.85 -2.75
C TYR A 26 5.42 5.76 -1.87
N ARG A 27 4.78 6.70 -1.17
CA ARG A 27 5.46 7.43 -0.12
C ARG A 27 5.55 6.53 1.10
N TRP A 28 6.72 6.50 1.74
CA TRP A 28 6.94 5.66 2.90
C TRP A 28 5.93 5.93 4.03
N THR A 29 5.58 7.20 4.27
CA THR A 29 4.57 7.59 5.27
C THR A 29 3.18 7.01 5.00
N GLU A 30 2.77 6.92 3.74
CA GLU A 30 1.48 6.33 3.37
C GLU A 30 1.49 4.80 3.54
N VAL A 31 2.63 4.17 3.28
CA VAL A 31 2.82 2.73 3.50
C VAL A 31 2.77 2.42 4.99
N ASP A 32 3.47 3.21 5.79
CA ASP A 32 3.52 3.07 7.25
C ASP A 32 2.13 3.21 7.87
N ALA A 33 1.42 4.30 7.55
CA ALA A 33 0.05 4.52 8.03
C ALA A 33 -0.92 3.39 7.64
N TRP A 34 -0.80 2.86 6.42
CA TRP A 34 -1.63 1.74 5.97
C TRP A 34 -1.31 0.45 6.74
N LEU A 35 -0.03 0.17 6.99
CA LEU A 35 0.38 -0.98 7.80
C LEU A 35 -0.11 -0.85 9.24
N THR A 36 0.04 0.33 9.85
CA THR A 36 -0.48 0.59 11.20
C THR A 36 -1.99 0.37 11.28
N ALA A 37 -2.75 0.85 10.28
CA ALA A 37 -4.19 0.64 10.23
C ALA A 37 -4.58 -0.84 10.08
N GLN A 38 -3.83 -1.63 9.30
CA GLN A 38 -4.06 -3.07 9.16
C GLN A 38 -3.68 -3.85 10.42
N SER A 39 -2.56 -3.53 11.06
CA SER A 39 -2.16 -4.17 12.33
C SER A 39 -3.12 -3.84 13.47
N ALA A 40 -3.67 -2.61 13.53
CA ALA A 40 -4.70 -2.26 14.49
C ALA A 40 -6.00 -3.05 14.26
N TYR A 41 -6.35 -3.33 13.00
CA TYR A 41 -7.49 -4.17 12.66
C TYR A 41 -7.29 -5.62 13.12
N ASP A 42 -6.06 -6.14 13.03
CA ASP A 42 -5.71 -7.52 13.41
C ASP A 42 -5.67 -7.75 14.93
N LEU A 43 -5.29 -6.72 15.71
CA LEU A 43 -5.25 -6.80 17.19
C LEU A 43 -6.63 -6.72 17.86
N THR A 44 -7.70 -6.47 17.09
CA THR A 44 -9.08 -6.35 17.60
C THR A 44 -10.00 -7.43 17.05
N ALA A 45 -9.45 -8.47 16.40
CA ALA A 45 -10.16 -9.63 15.87
C ALA A 45 -10.00 -10.87 16.77
#